data_AF-A0A7C2IP22-F1
#
_entry.id   AF-A0A7C2IP22-F1
#
_cell.length_a   1.000
_cell.length_b   1.000
_cell.length_c   1.000
_cell.angle_alpha   90.00
_cell.angle_beta   90.00
_cell.angle_gamma   90.00
#
_symmetry.space_group_name_H-M   'P 1'
#
loop_
_entity.id
_entity.type
_entity.pdbx_description
1 polymer ?
#
loop_
_entity_poly.entity_id
_entity_poly.type
_entity_poly.pdbx_seq_one_letter_code
_entity_poly.pdbx_strand_id
1 'polypeptide(L)'
;MNIRRSFTGPVFILLFAAVSAPAFAQADKVDEYVQSEMQKQRVPGLSLAVVKNGEVIKAKGYGLANVELNVAATSDTIYQSGSVGKQFTATAVMMLVEEGKISLDDKIGKYLDGAPESWKEITVRH
;
A
#
# COMPACT_ATOMS: atom_id res chain seq x y z
N MET A 1 10.52 -28.85 78.25
CA MET A 1 11.75 -29.26 77.57
C MET A 1 11.45 -29.34 76.08
N ASN A 2 12.16 -28.54 75.28
CA ASN A 2 12.00 -28.38 73.84
C ASN A 2 12.15 -29.69 73.08
N ILE A 3 11.25 -29.97 72.12
CA ILE A 3 11.63 -30.68 70.89
C ILE A 3 10.90 -30.03 69.71
N ARG A 4 11.65 -29.19 68.98
CA ARG A 4 11.37 -28.79 67.61
C ARG A 4 11.44 -30.02 66.71
N ARG A 5 10.46 -30.24 65.82
CA ARG A 5 10.71 -30.88 64.52
C ARG A 5 9.83 -30.27 63.44
N SER A 6 10.51 -29.54 62.57
CA SER A 6 10.12 -29.07 61.26
C SER A 6 9.61 -30.21 60.36
N PHE A 7 8.51 -29.98 59.64
CA PHE A 7 8.22 -30.70 58.41
C PHE A 7 7.99 -29.69 57.29
N THR A 8 9.09 -29.41 56.61
CA THR A 8 9.19 -28.83 55.27
C THR A 8 8.52 -29.78 54.27
N GLY A 9 7.37 -29.39 53.72
CA GLY A 9 6.80 -30.05 52.54
C GLY A 9 7.32 -29.37 51.26
N PRO A 10 7.62 -30.11 50.19
CA PRO A 10 8.18 -29.55 48.97
C PRO A 10 7.09 -28.80 48.20
N VAL A 11 7.29 -27.49 48.01
CA VAL A 11 6.53 -26.69 47.06
C VAL A 11 6.97 -27.13 45.66
N PHE A 12 6.14 -27.88 44.95
CA PHE A 12 6.35 -28.17 43.52
C PHE A 12 5.96 -26.92 42.72
N ILE A 13 6.94 -26.05 42.44
CA ILE A 13 6.81 -25.02 41.40
C ILE A 13 6.96 -25.74 40.05
N LEU A 14 5.86 -25.90 39.33
CA LEU A 14 5.88 -26.29 37.92
C LEU A 14 6.36 -25.10 37.09
N LEU A 15 7.63 -25.13 36.71
CA LEU A 15 8.23 -24.18 35.77
C LEU A 15 7.75 -24.54 34.36
N PHE A 16 6.72 -23.85 33.85
CA PHE A 16 6.32 -23.96 32.45
C PHE A 16 7.33 -23.18 31.60
N ALA A 17 8.37 -23.85 31.13
CA ALA A 17 9.25 -23.31 30.10
C ALA A 17 8.49 -23.35 28.77
N ALA A 18 7.90 -22.23 28.37
CA ALA A 18 7.40 -22.05 27.01
C ALA A 18 8.61 -22.02 26.06
N VAL A 19 8.93 -23.16 25.46
CA VAL A 19 9.87 -23.22 24.34
C VAL A 19 9.19 -22.58 23.15
N SER A 20 9.42 -21.29 22.95
CA SER A 20 9.09 -20.61 21.70
C SER A 20 9.98 -21.20 20.62
N ALA A 21 9.44 -22.11 19.81
CA ALA A 21 10.11 -22.52 18.59
C ALA A 21 10.32 -21.28 17.71
N PRO A 22 11.51 -21.07 17.12
CA PRO A 22 11.66 -20.02 16.12
C PRO A 22 10.71 -20.35 14.98
N ALA A 23 9.68 -19.53 14.79
CA ALA A 23 8.91 -19.55 13.57
C ALA A 23 9.91 -19.25 12.44
N PHE A 24 10.25 -20.25 11.63
CA PHE A 24 10.97 -20.01 10.39
C PHE A 24 10.12 -19.03 9.59
N ALA A 25 10.58 -17.79 9.50
CA ALA A 25 9.93 -16.78 8.67
C ALA A 25 9.94 -17.33 7.24
N GLN A 26 8.78 -17.76 6.75
CA GLN A 26 8.65 -18.23 5.39
C GLN A 26 9.06 -17.09 4.47
N ALA A 27 10.00 -17.38 3.56
CA ALA A 27 10.47 -16.38 2.61
C ALA A 27 9.29 -15.78 1.85
N ASP A 28 9.16 -14.46 1.92
CA ASP A 28 8.08 -13.75 1.28
C ASP A 28 8.41 -13.60 -0.20
N LYS A 29 7.78 -14.42 -1.04
CA LYS A 29 7.99 -14.42 -2.50
C LYS A 29 7.76 -13.05 -3.16
N VAL A 30 6.93 -12.19 -2.55
CA VAL A 30 6.74 -10.82 -3.03
C VAL A 30 7.98 -9.98 -2.77
N ASP A 31 8.61 -10.13 -1.59
CA ASP A 31 9.88 -9.44 -1.29
C ASP A 31 10.98 -9.86 -2.27
N GLU A 32 11.13 -11.17 -2.50
CA GLU A 32 12.15 -11.70 -3.42
C GLU A 32 11.95 -11.15 -4.85
N TYR A 33 10.70 -11.17 -5.34
CA TYR A 33 10.37 -10.66 -6.66
C TYR A 33 10.65 -9.15 -6.78
N VAL A 34 10.17 -8.35 -5.82
CA VAL A 34 10.36 -6.89 -5.82
C VAL A 34 11.85 -6.54 -5.79
N GLN A 35 12.62 -7.17 -4.90
CA GLN A 35 14.05 -6.91 -4.80
C GLN A 35 14.78 -7.29 -6.09
N SER A 36 14.45 -8.43 -6.71
CA SER A 36 15.01 -8.85 -8.00
C SER A 36 14.72 -7.84 -9.11
N GLU A 37 13.47 -7.39 -9.25
CA GLU A 37 13.09 -6.43 -10.28
C GLU A 37 13.68 -5.04 -10.03
N MET A 38 13.74 -4.59 -8.77
CA MET A 38 14.41 -3.33 -8.41
C MET A 38 15.88 -3.35 -8.80
N GLN A 39 16.60 -4.45 -8.54
CA GLN A 39 18.01 -4.59 -8.95
C GLN A 39 18.15 -4.58 -10.47
N LYS A 40 17.36 -5.37 -11.17
CA LYS A 40 17.38 -5.49 -12.65
C LYS A 40 17.09 -4.16 -13.34
N GLN A 41 16.13 -3.40 -12.83
CA GLN A 41 15.67 -2.13 -13.41
C GLN A 41 16.36 -0.91 -12.80
N ARG A 42 17.23 -1.10 -11.81
CA ARG A 42 17.93 -0.04 -11.07
C ARG A 42 16.97 0.97 -10.43
N VAL A 43 15.88 0.47 -9.85
CA VAL A 43 14.88 1.28 -9.14
C VAL A 43 15.44 1.62 -7.74
N PRO A 44 15.63 2.91 -7.40
CA PRO A 44 16.24 3.31 -6.14
C PRO A 44 15.33 3.09 -4.93
N GLY A 45 14.01 3.24 -5.10
CA GLY A 45 13.02 3.00 -4.06
C GLY A 45 11.63 2.75 -4.61
N LEU A 46 10.83 2.01 -3.85
CA LEU A 46 9.50 1.55 -4.22
C LEU A 46 8.63 1.35 -2.98
N SER A 47 7.36 1.72 -3.05
CA SER A 47 6.35 1.35 -2.06
C SER A 47 5.30 0.46 -2.70
N LEU A 48 4.97 -0.64 -2.03
CA LEU A 48 4.03 -1.66 -2.51
C LEU A 48 2.91 -1.87 -1.51
N ALA A 49 1.69 -2.00 -2.02
CA ALA A 49 0.56 -2.60 -1.31
C ALA A 49 0.00 -3.78 -2.12
N VAL A 50 -0.34 -4.87 -1.44
CA VAL A 50 -1.06 -6.02 -2.02
C VAL A 50 -2.41 -6.11 -1.32
N VAL A 51 -3.48 -6.01 -2.11
CA VAL A 51 -4.85 -6.08 -1.62
C VAL A 51 -5.52 -7.35 -2.12
N LYS A 52 -6.14 -8.11 -1.23
CA LYS A 52 -6.89 -9.32 -1.54
C LYS A 52 -8.20 -9.30 -0.78
N ASN A 53 -9.31 -9.48 -1.49
CA ASN A 53 -10.66 -9.46 -0.91
C ASN A 53 -10.98 -8.17 -0.12
N GLY A 54 -10.49 -7.02 -0.60
CA GLY A 54 -10.68 -5.73 0.06
C GLY A 54 -9.75 -5.46 1.25
N GLU A 55 -8.91 -6.42 1.64
CA GLU A 55 -7.97 -6.29 2.75
C GLU A 55 -6.54 -6.11 2.24
N VAL A 56 -5.80 -5.18 2.87
CA VAL A 56 -4.37 -5.02 2.63
C VAL A 56 -3.64 -6.17 3.33
N ILE A 57 -3.19 -7.15 2.56
CA ILE A 57 -2.43 -8.30 3.08
C ILE A 57 -0.92 -8.01 3.15
N LYS A 58 -0.46 -6.91 2.54
CA LYS A 58 0.92 -6.43 2.61
C LYS A 58 0.99 -4.95 2.26
N ALA A 59 1.74 -4.17 3.04
CA ALA A 59 2.15 -2.81 2.69
C ALA A 59 3.61 -2.61 3.14
N LYS A 60 4.50 -2.20 2.24
CA LYS A 60 5.95 -2.11 2.53
C LYS A 60 6.68 -1.15 1.60
N GLY A 61 7.68 -0.45 2.13
CA GLY A 61 8.67 0.29 1.36
C GLY A 61 9.97 -0.50 1.16
N TYR A 62 10.63 -0.26 0.04
CA TYR A 62 11.89 -0.88 -0.37
C TYR A 62 12.85 0.19 -0.87
N GLY A 63 14.13 0.09 -0.51
CA GLY A 63 15.15 1.05 -0.95
C GLY A 63 14.96 2.44 -0.35
N LEU A 64 15.26 3.47 -1.14
CA LEU A 64 15.33 4.87 -0.70
C LEU A 64 14.28 5.74 -1.40
N ALA A 65 13.55 6.53 -0.62
CA ALA A 65 12.72 7.64 -1.11
C ALA A 65 13.57 8.81 -1.63
N ASN A 66 14.77 8.98 -1.07
CA ASN A 66 15.75 9.97 -1.51
C ASN A 66 17.16 9.38 -1.40
N VAL A 67 17.89 9.35 -2.51
CA VAL A 67 19.21 8.73 -2.60
C VAL A 67 20.28 9.62 -1.95
N GLU A 68 20.24 10.92 -2.24
CA GLU A 68 21.22 11.90 -1.77
C GLU A 68 21.20 12.06 -0.25
N LEU A 69 20.00 12.02 0.33
CA LEU A 69 19.76 12.16 1.76
C LEU A 69 19.67 10.83 2.49
N ASN A 70 19.83 9.71 1.77
CA ASN A 70 19.72 8.35 2.30
C ASN A 70 18.43 8.13 3.12
N VAL A 71 17.29 8.60 2.61
CA VAL A 71 15.99 8.47 3.27
C VAL A 71 15.33 7.19 2.80
N ALA A 72 15.00 6.29 3.72
CA ALA A 72 14.31 5.04 3.41
C ALA A 72 12.91 5.28 2.84
N ALA A 73 12.53 4.50 1.82
CA ALA A 73 11.14 4.44 1.38
C ALA A 73 10.31 3.65 2.41
N THR A 74 9.08 4.09 2.63
CA THR A 74 8.08 3.48 3.52
C THR A 74 6.79 3.23 2.75
N SER A 75 5.84 2.48 3.32
CA SER A 75 4.50 2.35 2.71
C SER A 75 3.79 3.69 2.47
N ASP A 76 4.18 4.73 3.20
CA ASP A 76 3.53 6.04 3.22
C ASP A 76 4.30 7.09 2.40
N THR A 77 5.38 6.69 1.71
CA THR A 77 6.15 7.59 0.85
C THR A 77 5.27 8.08 -0.30
N ILE A 78 5.22 9.40 -0.50
CA ILE A 78 4.45 10.03 -1.57
C ILE A 78 5.33 10.17 -2.82
N TYR A 79 4.80 9.70 -3.94
CA TYR A 79 5.42 9.79 -5.25
C TYR A 79 4.61 10.69 -6.18
N GLN A 80 5.26 11.22 -7.21
CA GLN A 80 4.55 11.84 -8.34
C GLN A 80 3.76 10.76 -9.08
N SER A 81 2.43 10.87 -9.07
CA SER A 81 1.53 9.84 -9.60
C SER A 81 1.59 9.68 -11.12
N GLY A 82 2.09 10.69 -11.84
CA GLY A 82 2.15 10.68 -13.30
C GLY A 82 0.78 10.40 -13.93
N SER A 83 0.76 9.53 -14.96
CA SER A 83 -0.50 9.20 -15.64
C SER A 83 -1.53 8.43 -14.79
N VAL A 84 -1.15 7.90 -13.62
CA VAL A 84 -2.11 7.28 -12.69
C VAL A 84 -3.16 8.30 -12.22
N GLY A 85 -2.79 9.59 -12.16
CA GLY A 85 -3.73 10.68 -11.83
C GLY A 85 -4.98 10.73 -12.73
N LYS A 86 -4.90 10.25 -13.97
CA LYS A 86 -6.02 10.26 -14.92
C LYS A 86 -7.20 9.42 -14.46
N GLN A 87 -6.96 8.33 -13.72
CA GLN A 87 -8.03 7.49 -13.18
C GLN A 87 -8.90 8.29 -12.20
N PHE A 88 -8.28 9.11 -11.34
CA PHE A 88 -9.00 9.97 -10.41
C PHE A 88 -9.82 11.04 -11.15
N THR A 89 -9.26 11.68 -12.17
CA THR A 89 -9.99 12.65 -13.00
C THR A 89 -11.17 11.98 -13.72
N ALA A 90 -10.97 10.80 -14.30
CA ALA A 90 -12.04 10.05 -14.95
C ALA A 90 -13.16 9.67 -13.96
N THR A 91 -12.81 9.22 -12.74
CA THR A 91 -13.79 8.96 -11.68
C THR A 91 -14.57 10.21 -11.31
N ALA A 92 -13.90 11.36 -11.15
CA ALA A 92 -14.58 12.62 -10.86
C ALA A 92 -15.57 13.02 -11.97
N VAL A 93 -15.20 12.84 -13.24
CA VAL A 93 -16.12 13.04 -14.38
C VAL A 93 -17.31 12.07 -14.29
N MET A 94 -17.07 10.79 -14.01
CA MET A 94 -18.15 9.81 -13.90
C MET A 94 -19.09 10.08 -12.71
N MET A 95 -18.58 10.61 -11.59
CA MET A 95 -19.44 11.06 -10.48
C MET A 95 -20.37 12.19 -10.94
N LEU A 96 -19.88 13.14 -11.74
CA LEU A 96 -20.73 14.19 -12.33
C LEU A 96 -21.76 13.63 -13.32
N VAL A 97 -21.43 12.53 -14.01
CA VAL A 97 -22.36 11.81 -14.88
C VAL A 97 -23.47 11.14 -14.07
N GLU A 98 -23.11 10.45 -12.98
CA GLU A 98 -24.07 9.85 -12.04
C GLU A 98 -25.01 10.89 -11.43
N GLU A 99 -24.50 12.08 -11.13
CA GLU A 99 -25.29 13.22 -10.63
C GLU A 99 -26.13 13.91 -11.73
N GLY A 100 -26.01 13.49 -12.99
CA GLY A 100 -26.72 14.09 -14.13
C GLY A 100 -26.24 15.49 -14.52
N LYS A 101 -25.07 15.93 -14.02
CA LYS A 101 -24.49 17.25 -14.29
C LYS A 101 -23.74 17.30 -15.62
N ILE A 102 -23.19 16.17 -16.05
CA ILE A 102 -22.50 16.01 -17.33
C ILE A 102 -23.06 14.76 -18.03
N SER A 103 -23.24 14.79 -19.35
CA SER A 103 -23.42 13.58 -20.16
C SER A 103 -22.12 13.25 -20.88
N LEU A 104 -21.77 11.97 -20.98
CA LEU A 104 -20.62 11.52 -21.79
C LEU A 104 -20.77 11.87 -23.28
N ASP A 105 -22.00 12.09 -23.73
CA ASP A 105 -22.30 12.43 -25.12
C ASP A 105 -22.47 13.96 -25.32
N ASP A 106 -22.30 14.76 -24.27
CA ASP A 106 -22.20 16.22 -24.40
C ASP A 106 -20.98 16.58 -25.25
N LYS A 107 -21.14 17.56 -26.15
CA LYS A 107 -20.01 18.20 -26.83
C LYS A 107 -19.16 18.97 -25.83
N ILE A 108 -17.83 18.87 -25.90
CA ILE A 108 -16.94 19.54 -24.92
C ILE A 108 -17.05 21.06 -24.98
N GLY A 109 -17.43 21.62 -26.13
CA GLY A 109 -17.70 23.05 -26.29
C GLY A 109 -18.84 23.58 -25.43
N LYS A 110 -19.69 22.70 -24.85
CA LYS A 110 -20.68 23.08 -23.83
C LYS A 110 -20.04 23.59 -22.54
N TYR A 111 -18.81 23.15 -22.24
CA TYR A 111 -18.10 23.41 -20.98
C TYR A 111 -16.83 24.24 -21.15
N LEU A 112 -16.33 24.38 -22.38
CA LEU A 112 -15.06 25.04 -22.69
C LEU A 112 -15.31 26.24 -23.60
N ASP A 113 -15.32 27.43 -23.02
CA ASP A 113 -15.39 28.68 -23.77
C ASP A 113 -14.13 28.85 -24.64
N GLY A 114 -14.32 29.25 -25.90
CA GLY A 114 -13.22 29.47 -26.84
C GLY A 114 -12.56 28.19 -27.37
N ALA A 115 -13.22 27.03 -27.25
CA ALA A 115 -12.74 25.80 -27.88
C ALA A 115 -12.58 25.97 -29.40
N PRO A 116 -11.52 25.40 -30.03
CA PRO A 116 -11.34 25.45 -31.47
C PRO A 116 -12.52 24.86 -32.25
N GLU A 117 -12.85 25.39 -33.43
CA GLU A 117 -13.94 24.84 -34.27
C GLU A 117 -13.70 23.36 -34.62
N SER A 118 -12.43 22.94 -34.72
CA SER A 118 -12.07 21.53 -34.95
C SER A 118 -12.50 20.58 -33.82
N TRP A 119 -12.82 21.10 -32.63
CA TRP A 119 -13.25 20.33 -31.46
C TRP A 119 -14.76 20.26 -31.30
N LYS A 120 -15.52 20.92 -32.17
CA LYS A 120 -16.98 21.04 -32.08
C LYS A 120 -17.71 19.71 -31.96
N GLU A 121 -17.18 18.67 -32.60
CA GLU A 121 -17.78 17.34 -32.58
C GLU A 121 -17.27 16.42 -31.46
N ILE A 122 -16.20 16.80 -30.76
CA ILE A 122 -15.63 16.01 -29.66
C ILE A 122 -16.62 16.00 -28.49
N THR A 123 -16.94 14.81 -28.00
CA THR A 123 -17.77 14.63 -26.81
C THR A 123 -16.91 14.36 -25.58
N VAL A 124 -17.47 14.48 -24.38
CA VAL A 124 -16.77 14.18 -23.11
C VAL A 124 -16.19 12.76 -23.09
N ARG A 125 -16.80 11.81 -23.81
CA ARG A 125 -16.32 10.43 -23.94
C ARG A 125 -14.99 10.28 -24.70
N HIS A 126 -14.68 11.20 -25.63
CA HIS A 126 -13.55 11.09 -26.57
C HIS A 126 -12.34 11.90 -26.10
#